data_AF-A0A516H2A2-F1
#
_entry.id   AF-A0A516H2A2-F1
#
_cell.length_a   1.000
_cell.length_b   1.000
_cell.length_c   1.000
_cell.angle_alpha   90.00
_cell.angle_beta   90.00
_cell.angle_gamma   90.00
#
_symmetry.space_group_name_H-M   'P 1'
#
loop_
_entity.id
_entity.type
_entity.pdbx_description
1 polymer ?
#
loop_
_entity_poly.entity_id
_entity_poly.type
_entity_poly.pdbx_seq_one_letter_code
_entity_poly.pdbx_strand_id
1 'polypeptide(L)'
;MRKAILASAFTTVSLVAIAGFTPAAQAQQQATLCGLRDDMGTMLDQRFGEQPQAGGIVGDRIVELLVSQTGSWTILITSADGRSCVVTGGDDWTDQPVTSPSKVKADKVKLESTL
;
A
#
# COMPACT_ATOMS: atom_id res chain seq x y z
N MET A 1 -29.88 -26.81 73.91
CA MET A 1 -29.29 -25.69 74.68
C MET A 1 -27.77 -25.77 74.59
N ARG A 2 -27.12 -24.62 74.34
CA ARG A 2 -25.68 -24.27 74.52
C ARG A 2 -24.63 -24.66 73.43
N LYS A 3 -24.48 -23.72 72.48
CA LYS A 3 -23.26 -23.09 71.88
C LYS A 3 -21.94 -23.88 71.71
N ALA A 4 -21.41 -23.87 70.47
CA ALA A 4 -20.00 -23.64 70.11
C ALA A 4 -19.97 -23.17 68.63
N ILE A 5 -19.81 -21.89 68.30
CA ILE A 5 -18.59 -21.05 68.25
C ILE A 5 -17.57 -21.51 67.19
N LEU A 6 -17.64 -20.80 66.05
CA LEU A 6 -16.56 -20.25 65.21
C LEU A 6 -15.53 -21.21 64.56
N ALA A 7 -15.57 -21.27 63.24
CA ALA A 7 -14.35 -21.23 62.43
C ALA A 7 -14.64 -20.43 61.15
N SER A 8 -14.01 -19.27 61.03
CA SER A 8 -14.05 -18.41 59.85
C SER A 8 -13.42 -19.12 58.66
N ALA A 9 -14.09 -19.10 57.52
CA ALA A 9 -13.43 -19.19 56.23
C ALA A 9 -13.86 -17.96 55.43
N PHE A 10 -13.20 -16.82 55.67
CA PHE A 10 -13.24 -15.71 54.73
C PHE A 10 -12.46 -16.16 53.50
N THR A 11 -13.16 -16.75 52.54
CA THR A 11 -12.59 -17.10 51.24
C THR A 11 -12.39 -15.80 50.47
N THR A 12 -11.19 -15.23 50.57
CA THR A 12 -10.79 -14.06 49.78
C THR A 12 -10.75 -14.45 48.31
N VAL A 13 -11.83 -14.14 47.58
CA VAL A 13 -11.84 -14.20 46.11
C VAL A 13 -10.87 -13.14 45.61
N SER A 14 -9.67 -13.56 45.23
CA SER A 14 -8.68 -12.69 44.61
C SER A 14 -9.13 -12.39 43.17
N LEU A 15 -9.57 -11.16 42.92
CA LEU A 15 -9.79 -10.66 41.56
C LEU A 15 -8.42 -10.60 40.86
N VAL A 16 -8.15 -11.58 39.99
CA VAL A 16 -7.03 -11.49 39.05
C VAL A 16 -7.45 -10.54 37.94
N ALA A 17 -6.96 -9.30 37.99
CA ALA A 17 -7.09 -8.35 36.89
C ALA A 17 -6.24 -8.86 35.72
N ILE A 18 -6.89 -9.43 34.70
CA ILE A 18 -6.25 -9.79 33.45
C ILE A 18 -5.92 -8.47 32.74
N ALA A 19 -4.69 -7.98 32.89
CA ALA A 19 -4.18 -6.89 32.10
C ALA A 19 -4.18 -7.36 30.62
N GLY A 20 -5.07 -6.78 29.82
CA GLY A 20 -5.20 -7.12 28.40
C GLY A 20 -3.90 -6.83 27.67
N PHE A 21 -3.28 -7.86 27.12
CA PHE A 21 -2.24 -7.71 26.11
C PHE A 21 -2.90 -7.16 24.85
N THR A 22 -2.77 -5.86 24.61
CA THR A 22 -3.09 -5.29 23.30
C THR A 22 -1.92 -5.61 22.36
N PRO A 23 -2.12 -6.39 21.28
CA PRO A 23 -1.07 -6.56 20.29
C PRO A 23 -0.78 -5.18 19.68
N ALA A 24 0.48 -4.76 19.77
CA ALA A 24 0.94 -3.57 19.05
C ALA A 24 0.73 -3.83 17.56
N ALA A 25 -0.12 -3.02 16.92
CA ALA A 25 -0.29 -3.07 15.48
C ALA A 25 1.05 -2.71 14.83
N GLN A 26 1.76 -3.72 14.32
CA GLN A 26 2.93 -3.50 13.49
C GLN A 26 2.43 -2.93 12.17
N ALA A 27 2.68 -1.64 11.94
CA ALA A 27 2.48 -1.05 10.62
C ALA A 27 3.36 -1.83 9.62
N GLN A 28 2.75 -2.56 8.70
CA GLN A 28 3.45 -3.16 7.57
C GLN A 28 3.96 -2.03 6.69
N GLN A 29 5.19 -1.58 6.95
CA GLN A 29 5.94 -0.77 6.01
C GLN A 29 6.25 -1.68 4.81
N GLN A 30 5.49 -1.50 3.73
CA GLN A 30 5.83 -2.04 2.42
C GLN A 30 7.30 -1.70 2.16
N ALA A 31 8.14 -2.72 1.99
CA ALA A 31 9.56 -2.50 1.71
C ALA A 31 9.67 -1.61 0.46
N THR A 32 10.17 -0.39 0.63
CA THR A 32 10.31 0.57 -0.47
C THR A 32 11.49 0.13 -1.32
N LEU A 33 11.23 -0.28 -2.56
CA LEU A 33 12.27 -0.65 -3.52
C LEU A 33 12.98 0.62 -3.99
N CYS A 34 14.26 0.76 -3.61
CA CYS A 34 15.07 1.95 -3.92
C CYS A 34 16.46 1.54 -4.42
N GLY A 35 17.05 2.39 -5.26
CA GLY A 35 18.40 2.23 -5.80
C GLY A 35 18.96 3.55 -6.34
N LEU A 36 20.10 3.50 -7.02
CA LEU A 36 20.51 4.64 -7.85
C LEU A 36 19.51 4.77 -9.01
N ARG A 37 19.21 6.01 -9.41
CA ARG A 37 18.23 6.27 -10.48
C ARG A 37 18.51 5.47 -11.75
N ASP A 38 19.76 5.44 -12.20
CA ASP A 38 20.15 4.76 -13.44
C ASP A 38 19.99 3.23 -13.32
N ASP A 39 20.33 2.66 -12.18
CA ASP A 39 20.15 1.22 -11.89
C ASP A 39 18.66 0.85 -11.86
N MET A 40 17.83 1.71 -11.26
CA MET A 40 16.38 1.53 -11.21
C MET A 40 15.76 1.59 -12.59
N GLY A 41 16.12 2.59 -13.40
CA GLY A 41 15.65 2.71 -14.78
C GLY A 41 16.07 1.51 -15.63
N THR A 42 17.34 1.11 -15.53
CA THR A 42 17.87 -0.07 -16.24
C THR A 42 17.14 -1.35 -15.85
N MET A 43 16.89 -1.54 -14.55
CA MET A 43 16.17 -2.71 -14.05
C MET A 43 14.73 -2.75 -14.58
N LEU A 44 14.03 -1.62 -14.56
CA LEU A 44 12.65 -1.52 -15.05
C LEU A 44 12.57 -1.78 -16.56
N ASP A 45 13.49 -1.22 -17.34
CA ASP A 45 13.60 -1.49 -18.78
C ASP A 45 13.87 -2.98 -19.05
N GLN A 46 14.90 -3.55 -18.43
CA GLN A 46 15.28 -4.94 -18.71
C GLN A 46 14.21 -5.96 -18.27
N ARG A 47 13.48 -5.67 -17.19
CA ARG A 47 12.54 -6.62 -16.60
C ARG A 47 11.13 -6.47 -17.13
N PHE A 48 10.70 -5.24 -17.42
CA PHE A 48 9.32 -4.93 -17.77
C PHE A 48 9.20 -4.21 -19.12
N GLY A 49 10.31 -3.79 -19.73
CA GLY A 49 10.30 -2.95 -20.92
C GLY A 49 9.83 -1.52 -20.63
N GLU A 50 9.90 -1.09 -19.36
CA GLU A 50 9.43 0.21 -18.92
C GLU A 50 10.47 1.29 -19.14
N GLN A 51 10.10 2.31 -19.92
CA GLN A 51 10.95 3.45 -20.27
C GLN A 51 10.28 4.76 -19.84
N PRO A 52 11.05 5.83 -19.55
CA PRO A 52 10.48 7.12 -19.15
C PRO A 52 9.49 7.66 -20.20
N GLN A 53 8.22 7.81 -19.78
CA GLN A 53 7.13 8.33 -20.61
C GLN A 53 6.82 9.80 -20.28
N ALA A 54 6.88 10.16 -19.00
CA ALA A 54 6.62 11.52 -18.52
C ALA A 54 7.36 11.78 -17.21
N GLY A 55 7.56 13.06 -16.88
CA GLY A 55 8.16 13.43 -15.60
C GLY A 55 7.95 14.90 -15.23
N GLY A 56 8.31 15.22 -13.99
CA GLY A 56 8.22 16.56 -13.42
C GLY A 56 9.12 16.72 -12.19
N ILE A 57 9.17 17.94 -11.67
CA ILE A 57 9.97 18.28 -10.49
C ILE A 57 9.03 18.76 -9.38
N VAL A 58 9.23 18.25 -8.16
CA VAL A 58 8.53 18.68 -6.95
C VAL A 58 9.54 18.98 -5.85
N GLY A 59 9.70 20.26 -5.52
CA GLY A 59 10.77 20.70 -4.63
C GLY A 59 12.15 20.39 -5.24
N ASP A 60 12.93 19.57 -4.55
CA ASP A 60 14.26 19.09 -4.96
C ASP A 60 14.23 17.66 -5.54
N ARG A 61 13.03 17.12 -5.80
CA ARG A 61 12.84 15.74 -6.26
C ARG A 61 12.33 15.69 -7.68
N ILE A 62 12.72 14.63 -8.38
CA ILE A 62 12.21 14.30 -9.70
C ILE A 62 11.15 13.22 -9.55
N VAL A 63 10.02 13.37 -10.22
CA VAL A 63 8.98 12.36 -10.36
C VAL A 63 8.98 11.89 -11.80
N GLU A 64 8.99 10.58 -12.02
CA GLU A 64 8.92 9.97 -13.34
C GLU A 64 7.82 8.92 -13.39
N LEU A 65 7.17 8.84 -14.54
CA LEU A 65 6.35 7.73 -14.96
C LEU A 65 7.11 6.97 -16.04
N LEU A 66 7.33 5.68 -15.83
CA LEU A 66 7.90 4.75 -16.78
C LEU A 66 6.81 3.78 -17.24
N VAL A 67 6.79 3.48 -18.54
CA VAL A 67 5.73 2.70 -19.19
C VAL A 67 6.33 1.73 -20.19
N SER A 68 5.79 0.52 -20.26
CA SER A 68 6.09 -0.45 -21.31
C SER A 68 5.02 -0.47 -22.40
N GLN A 69 5.42 -0.90 -23.60
CA GLN A 69 4.47 -1.13 -24.70
C GLN A 69 3.46 -2.23 -24.40
N THR A 70 3.76 -3.12 -23.44
CA THR A 70 2.87 -4.18 -22.98
C THR A 70 1.88 -3.72 -21.92
N GLY A 71 1.96 -2.46 -21.46
CA GLY A 71 1.00 -1.85 -20.55
C GLY A 71 1.41 -1.88 -19.07
N SER A 72 2.59 -2.39 -18.72
CA SER A 72 3.12 -2.23 -17.36
C SER A 72 3.64 -0.81 -17.16
N TRP A 73 3.60 -0.32 -15.92
CA TRP A 73 4.04 1.02 -15.58
C TRP A 73 4.54 1.12 -14.13
N THR A 74 5.45 2.06 -13.90
CA THR A 74 6.01 2.38 -12.58
C THR A 74 6.19 3.88 -12.41
N ILE A 75 5.89 4.38 -11.21
CA ILE A 75 6.25 5.74 -10.79
C ILE A 75 7.47 5.71 -9.88
N LEU A 76 8.50 6.45 -10.26
CA LEU A 76 9.71 6.68 -9.48
C LEU A 76 9.72 8.10 -8.90
N ILE A 77 10.25 8.22 -7.69
CA ILE A 77 10.69 9.51 -7.13
C ILE A 77 12.18 9.45 -6.85
N THR A 78 12.93 10.37 -7.44
CA THR A 78 14.38 10.55 -7.20
C THR A 78 14.64 11.77 -6.33
N SER A 79 15.41 11.57 -5.25
CA SER A 79 15.88 12.66 -4.39
C SER A 79 17.14 13.34 -4.96
N ALA A 80 17.49 14.52 -4.46
CA ALA A 80 18.66 15.27 -4.91
C ALA A 80 20.01 14.51 -4.76
N ASP A 81 20.05 13.47 -3.92
CA ASP A 81 21.22 12.58 -3.76
C ASP A 81 21.31 11.49 -4.85
N GLY A 82 20.40 11.50 -5.84
CA GLY A 82 20.36 10.55 -6.95
C GLY A 82 19.70 9.21 -6.62
N ARG A 83 19.21 9.01 -5.39
CA ARG A 83 18.46 7.79 -5.04
C ARG A 83 17.02 7.87 -5.53
N SER A 84 16.60 6.83 -6.23
CA SER A 84 15.25 6.70 -6.77
C SER A 84 14.51 5.54 -6.12
N CYS A 85 13.25 5.75 -5.78
CA CYS A 85 12.40 4.78 -5.12
C CYS A 85 11.10 4.56 -5.90
N VAL A 86 10.64 3.32 -5.96
CA VAL A 86 9.30 2.98 -6.45
C VAL A 86 8.27 3.51 -5.46
N VAL A 87 7.36 4.34 -5.96
CA VAL A 87 6.20 4.81 -5.21
C VAL A 87 5.02 3.87 -5.42
N THR A 88 4.78 3.53 -6.69
CA THR A 88 3.70 2.62 -7.11
C THR A 88 3.97 2.13 -8.53
N GLY A 89 3.27 1.09 -8.94
CA GLY A 89 3.30 0.55 -10.29
C GLY A 89 2.15 -0.44 -10.48
N GLY A 90 1.98 -0.90 -11.70
CA GLY A 90 0.93 -1.84 -12.06
C GLY A 90 0.92 -2.15 -13.55
N ASP A 91 -0.21 -2.65 -14.01
CA ASP A 91 -0.45 -3.04 -15.39
C ASP A 91 -1.56 -2.17 -16.01
N ASP A 92 -1.98 -2.52 -17.22
CA ASP A 92 -3.10 -1.91 -17.95
C ASP A 92 -2.96 -0.40 -18.19
N TRP A 93 -1.72 0.09 -18.40
CA TRP A 93 -1.46 1.47 -18.80
C TRP A 93 -2.21 1.85 -20.07
N THR A 94 -2.76 3.07 -20.10
CA THR A 94 -3.37 3.67 -21.27
C THR A 94 -3.04 5.16 -21.33
N ASP A 95 -2.66 5.63 -22.52
CA ASP A 95 -2.43 7.06 -22.77
C ASP A 95 -3.75 7.85 -22.88
N GLN A 96 -4.89 7.16 -22.91
CA GLN A 96 -6.21 7.80 -22.90
C GLN A 96 -6.61 8.15 -21.48
N PRO A 97 -7.32 9.28 -21.27
CA PRO A 97 -7.90 9.58 -19.97
C PRO A 97 -8.75 8.40 -19.49
N VAL A 98 -8.39 7.83 -18.35
CA VAL A 98 -9.24 6.87 -17.65
C VAL A 98 -10.50 7.60 -17.20
N THR A 99 -11.54 7.53 -18.03
CA THR A 99 -12.87 7.96 -17.62
C THR A 99 -13.31 7.01 -16.51
N SER A 100 -13.59 7.57 -15.33
CA SER A 100 -13.87 6.84 -14.08
C SER A 100 -14.55 5.47 -14.27
N PRO A 101 -14.21 4.42 -13.49
CA PRO A 101 -14.83 3.09 -13.57
C PRO A 101 -16.38 3.11 -13.57
N SER A 102 -16.97 4.15 -12.96
CA SER A 102 -18.42 4.40 -12.97
C SER A 102 -19.00 4.65 -14.36
N LYS A 103 -18.24 5.23 -15.28
CA LYS A 103 -18.64 5.50 -16.67
C LYS A 103 -18.55 4.24 -17.53
N VAL A 104 -17.48 3.45 -17.40
CA VAL A 104 -17.31 2.18 -18.14
C VAL A 104 -18.47 1.21 -17.85
N LYS A 105 -18.91 1.11 -16.60
CA LYS A 105 -20.06 0.27 -16.22
C LYS A 105 -21.39 0.81 -16.77
N ALA A 106 -21.58 2.14 -16.77
CA ALA A 106 -22.78 2.78 -17.29
C ALA A 106 -22.88 2.68 -18.83
N ASP A 107 -21.77 2.83 -19.53
CA ASP A 107 -21.69 2.75 -20.99
C ASP A 107 -21.92 1.31 -21.47
N LYS A 108 -21.37 0.30 -20.76
CA LYS A 108 -21.66 -1.11 -21.03
C LYS A 108 -23.16 -1.43 -20.86
N VAL A 109 -23.76 -1.00 -19.75
CA VAL A 109 -25.20 -1.20 -19.48
C VAL A 109 -26.08 -0.56 -20.56
N LYS A 110 -25.71 0.62 -21.07
CA LYS A 110 -26.46 1.30 -22.14
C LYS A 110 -26.34 0.59 -23.48
N LEU A 111 -25.18 0.03 -23.80
CA LEU A 111 -25.00 -0.78 -25.02
C LEU A 111 -25.81 -2.08 -24.96
N GLU A 112 -25.81 -2.77 -23.82
CA GLU A 112 -26.57 -4.01 -23.60
C GLU A 112 -28.09 -3.77 -23.55
N SER A 113 -28.55 -2.57 -23.20
CA SER A 113 -29.98 -2.22 -23.18
C SER A 113 -30.52 -1.69 -24.52
N THR A 114 -29.65 -1.48 -25.51
CA THR A 114 -30.02 -0.99 -26.85
C THR A 114 -29.92 -2.07 -27.92
N LEU A 115 -29.47 -3.27 -27.52
CA LEU A 115 -29.57 -4.53 -28.27
C LEU A 115 -30.79 -5.31 -27.78
#